data_AF-A0A1D2S7F3-F1
#
_entry.id   AF-A0A1D2S7F3-F1
#
_cell.length_a   1.000
_cell.length_b   1.000
_cell.length_c   1.000
_cell.angle_alpha   90.00
_cell.angle_beta   90.00
_cell.angle_gamma   90.00
#
_symmetry.space_group_name_H-M   'P 1'
#
loop_
_entity.id
_entity.type
_entity.pdbx_description
1 polymer ?
#
loop_
_entity_poly.entity_id
_entity_poly.type
_entity_poly.pdbx_seq_one_letter_code
_entity_poly.pdbx_strand_id
1 'polypeptide(L)'
;MAQARRMAAQWQARVEQEFDMRCTVDKGKAQDSIAFERPGLKGCLLVSASAFDLQVQLGLLMGVFKQRIESEIIDNLDQLLSEHAPESRPKPKPKARSRAKA
;
A
#
# COMPACT_ATOMS: atom_id res chain seq x y z
N MET A 1 6.02 -15.13 -17.95
CA MET A 1 6.37 -13.84 -18.60
C MET A 1 5.21 -13.16 -19.30
N ALA A 2 4.54 -13.76 -20.30
CA ALA A 2 3.50 -13.05 -21.07
C ALA A 2 2.34 -12.51 -20.21
N GLN A 3 1.86 -13.29 -19.24
CA GLN A 3 0.84 -12.83 -18.29
C GLN A 3 1.34 -11.68 -17.40
N ALA A 4 2.53 -11.81 -16.82
CA ALA A 4 3.13 -10.78 -15.97
C ALA A 4 3.29 -9.45 -16.72
N ARG A 5 3.69 -9.49 -18.01
CA ARG A 5 3.78 -8.30 -18.89
C ARG A 5 2.45 -7.61 -19.10
N ARG A 6 1.36 -8.37 -19.28
CA ARG A 6 0.02 -7.79 -19.42
C ARG A 6 -0.41 -7.06 -18.16
N MET A 7 -0.16 -7.66 -16.99
CA MET A 7 -0.46 -7.03 -15.70
C MET A 7 0.39 -5.78 -15.48
N ALA A 8 1.68 -5.84 -15.82
CA ALA A 8 2.58 -4.69 -15.73
C ALA A 8 2.14 -3.53 -16.66
N ALA A 9 1.68 -3.84 -17.87
CA ALA A 9 1.16 -2.84 -18.81
C ALA A 9 -0.14 -2.18 -18.30
N GLN A 10 -1.04 -2.95 -17.69
CA GLN A 10 -2.24 -2.41 -17.05
C GLN A 10 -1.89 -1.50 -15.87
N TRP A 11 -0.93 -1.93 -15.04
CA TRP A 11 -0.42 -1.12 -13.95
C TRP A 11 0.21 0.18 -14.45
N GLN A 12 1.05 0.12 -15.49
CA GLN A 12 1.66 1.30 -16.11
C GLN A 12 0.59 2.29 -16.58
N ALA A 13 -0.38 1.84 -17.37
CA ALA A 13 -1.45 2.70 -17.87
C ALA A 13 -2.23 3.36 -16.73
N ARG A 14 -2.49 2.62 -15.65
CA ARG A 14 -3.16 3.15 -14.47
C ARG A 14 -2.33 4.24 -13.79
N VAL A 15 -1.03 4.02 -13.57
CA VAL A 15 -0.19 5.02 -12.89
C VAL A 15 0.09 6.26 -13.73
N GLU A 16 0.14 6.11 -15.06
CA GLU A 16 0.17 7.24 -15.99
C GLU A 16 -1.14 8.05 -15.91
N GLN A 17 -2.30 7.40 -15.90
CA GLN A 17 -3.61 8.07 -15.93
C GLN A 17 -4.04 8.66 -14.58
N GLU A 18 -3.95 7.88 -13.49
CA GLU A 18 -4.48 8.27 -12.17
C GLU A 18 -3.50 9.12 -11.37
N PHE A 19 -2.20 8.94 -11.58
CA PHE A 19 -1.16 9.56 -10.75
C PHE A 19 -0.22 10.49 -11.53
N ASP A 20 -0.46 10.69 -12.83
CA ASP A 20 0.36 11.53 -13.71
C ASP A 20 1.85 11.12 -13.66
N MET A 21 2.10 9.81 -13.61
CA MET A 21 3.45 9.26 -13.65
C MET A 21 3.97 9.23 -15.08
N ARG A 22 5.22 9.66 -15.29
CA ARG A 22 5.92 9.40 -16.54
C ARG A 22 6.64 8.06 -16.42
N CYS A 23 6.32 7.10 -17.29
CA CYS A 23 6.91 5.77 -17.27
C CYS A 23 7.89 5.53 -18.42
N THR A 24 8.87 4.66 -18.17
CA THR A 24 9.81 4.17 -19.19
C THR A 24 10.02 2.66 -18.97
N VAL A 25 9.88 1.88 -20.04
CA VAL A 25 9.92 0.42 -19.97
C VAL A 25 11.19 -0.11 -20.64
N ASP A 26 11.90 -0.97 -19.93
CA ASP A 26 12.98 -1.81 -20.45
C ASP A 26 12.55 -3.29 -20.38
N LYS A 27 12.63 -4.00 -21.50
CA LYS A 27 12.21 -5.39 -21.60
C LYS A 27 13.42 -6.32 -21.65
N GLY A 28 13.54 -7.19 -20.67
CA GLY A 28 14.57 -8.21 -20.61
C GLY A 28 14.08 -9.61 -20.96
N LYS A 29 15.00 -10.58 -20.94
CA LYS A 29 14.66 -12.00 -21.18
C LYS A 29 13.96 -12.63 -19.97
N ALA A 30 14.45 -12.35 -18.76
CA ALA A 30 13.95 -12.94 -17.51
C ALA A 30 13.19 -11.93 -16.63
N GLN A 31 13.44 -10.64 -16.81
CA GLN A 31 12.86 -9.56 -16.03
C GLN A 31 12.70 -8.32 -16.90
N ASP A 32 11.58 -7.62 -16.77
CA ASP A 32 11.37 -6.27 -17.32
C ASP A 32 11.48 -5.25 -16.18
N SER A 33 11.81 -4.00 -16.52
CA SER A 33 11.86 -2.87 -15.59
C SER A 33 10.97 -1.76 -16.10
N ILE A 34 10.14 -1.21 -15.22
CA ILE A 34 9.32 -0.03 -15.50
C ILE A 34 9.75 1.06 -14.52
N ALA A 35 10.59 1.98 -14.99
CA ALA A 35 10.91 3.19 -14.24
C ALA A 35 9.73 4.15 -14.33
N PHE A 36 9.40 4.82 -13.23
CA PHE A 36 8.31 5.80 -13.19
C PHE A 36 8.68 6.98 -12.30
N GLU A 37 8.31 8.18 -12.72
CA GLU A 37 8.61 9.39 -11.96
C GLU A 37 7.61 10.51 -12.17
N ARG A 38 7.50 11.35 -11.13
CA ARG A 38 6.89 12.68 -11.16
C ARG A 38 7.61 13.57 -10.14
N PRO A 39 7.43 14.90 -10.15
CA PRO A 39 8.02 15.75 -9.13
C PRO A 39 7.72 15.24 -7.71
N GLY A 40 8.76 14.98 -6.93
CA GLY A 40 8.64 14.50 -5.54
C GLY A 40 8.50 12.99 -5.35
N LEU A 41 8.45 12.18 -6.41
CA LEU A 41 8.43 10.71 -6.31
C LEU A 41 9.05 10.06 -7.54
N LYS A 42 9.90 9.07 -7.32
CA LYS A 42 10.39 8.18 -8.38
C LYS A 42 10.41 6.74 -7.91
N GLY A 43 10.33 5.80 -8.83
CA GLY A 43 10.36 4.39 -8.50
C GLY A 43 10.67 3.51 -9.70
N CYS A 44 10.72 2.21 -9.41
CA CYS A 44 10.94 1.16 -10.40
C CYS A 44 10.09 -0.05 -10.04
N LEU A 45 9.36 -0.59 -11.02
CA LEU A 45 8.69 -1.87 -10.94
C LEU A 45 9.50 -2.90 -11.72
N LEU A 46 10.05 -3.89 -11.04
CA LEU A 46 10.70 -5.04 -11.65
C LEU A 46 9.69 -6.18 -11.82
N VAL A 47 9.61 -6.72 -13.04
CA VAL A 47 8.60 -7.70 -13.44
C VAL A 47 9.27 -8.97 -13.91
N SER A 48 9.12 -10.05 -13.15
CA SER A 48 9.58 -11.39 -13.54
C SER A 48 8.39 -12.30 -13.84
N ALA A 49 8.64 -13.58 -14.13
CA ALA A 49 7.55 -14.53 -14.42
C ALA A 49 6.67 -14.83 -13.20
N SER A 50 7.24 -14.73 -12.00
CA SER A 50 6.64 -15.19 -10.74
C SER A 50 6.53 -14.11 -9.66
N ALA A 51 7.13 -12.93 -9.86
CA ALA A 51 7.17 -11.87 -8.86
C ALA A 51 7.18 -10.48 -9.48
N PHE A 52 6.62 -9.53 -8.73
CA PHE A 52 6.67 -8.09 -8.94
C PHE A 52 7.39 -7.47 -7.74
N ASP A 53 8.46 -6.70 -8.00
CA ASP A 53 9.19 -5.96 -6.96
C ASP A 53 9.07 -4.46 -7.24
N LEU A 54 8.48 -3.74 -6.29
CA LEU A 54 8.17 -2.32 -6.40
C LEU A 54 9.05 -1.51 -5.45
N GLN A 55 9.89 -0.67 -6.01
CA GLN A 55 10.80 0.21 -5.27
C GLN A 55 10.37 1.66 -5.48
N VAL A 56 10.20 2.41 -4.38
CA VAL A 56 9.75 3.81 -4.42
C VAL A 56 10.64 4.68 -3.54
N GLN A 57 11.01 5.83 -4.07
CA GLN A 57 11.77 6.88 -3.39
C GLN A 57 10.98 8.18 -3.42
N LEU A 58 10.75 8.74 -2.23
CA LEU A 58 10.08 10.02 -2.06
C LEU A 58 11.12 11.15 -2.02
N GLY A 59 10.78 12.28 -2.64
CA GLY A 59 11.62 13.47 -2.68
C GLY A 59 11.62 14.25 -1.35
N LEU A 60 12.55 15.20 -1.23
CA LEU A 60 12.85 15.95 -0.01
C LEU A 60 11.63 16.68 0.60
N LEU A 61 10.75 17.24 -0.23
CA LEU A 61 9.53 17.93 0.23
C LEU A 61 8.54 16.99 0.93
N MET A 62 8.48 15.72 0.52
CA MET A 62 7.70 14.69 1.21
C MET A 62 8.39 14.20 2.49
N GLY A 63 9.71 14.40 2.62
CA GLY A 63 10.47 14.09 3.83
C GLY A 63 10.03 14.91 5.06
N VAL A 64 9.57 16.15 4.84
CA VAL A 64 9.02 17.01 5.91
C VAL A 64 7.63 16.54 6.34
N PHE A 65 6.86 15.96 5.41
CA PHE A 65 5.57 15.32 5.70
C PHE A 65 5.70 13.84 6.07
N LYS A 66 6.91 13.28 6.14
CA LYS A 66 7.15 11.86 6.35
C LYS A 66 6.38 11.33 7.57
N GLN A 67 6.46 12.03 8.70
CA GLN A 67 5.75 11.60 9.91
C GLN A 67 4.23 11.62 9.75
N ARG A 68 3.69 12.66 9.08
CA ARG A 68 2.24 12.73 8.83
C ARG A 68 1.78 11.67 7.84
N ILE A 69 2.55 11.41 6.78
CA ILE A 69 2.26 10.37 5.79
C ILE A 69 2.35 8.99 6.45
N GLU A 70 3.36 8.74 7.27
CA GLU A 70 3.53 7.48 8.01
C GLU A 70 2.37 7.25 8.99
N SER A 71 1.97 8.26 9.76
CA SER A 71 0.79 8.17 10.65
C SER A 71 -0.50 7.92 9.86
N GLU A 72 -0.78 8.68 8.80
CA GLU A 72 -1.99 8.48 7.98
C GLU A 72 -2.00 7.11 7.30
N ILE A 73 -0.85 6.61 6.87
CA ILE A 73 -0.74 5.26 6.28
C ILE A 73 -1.02 4.19 7.34
N ILE A 74 -0.44 4.31 8.54
CA ILE A 74 -0.68 3.38 9.65
C ILE A 74 -2.15 3.42 10.05
N ASP A 75 -2.74 4.60 10.22
CA ASP A 75 -4.14 4.76 10.61
C ASP A 75 -5.10 4.14 9.58
N ASN A 76 -4.87 4.38 8.28
CA ASN A 76 -5.67 3.77 7.21
C ASN A 76 -5.49 2.23 7.17
N LEU A 77 -4.27 1.73 7.38
CA LEU A 77 -4.01 0.29 7.46
C LEU A 77 -4.68 -0.35 8.68
N ASP A 78 -4.58 0.28 9.86
CA ASP A 78 -5.22 -0.18 11.09
C ASP A 78 -6.75 -0.17 10.95
N GLN A 79 -7.31 0.85 10.29
CA GLN A 79 -8.73 0.88 9.99
C GLN A 79 -9.15 -0.26 9.07
N LEU A 80 -8.44 -0.48 7.95
CA LEU A 80 -8.71 -1.59 7.04
C LEU A 80 -8.55 -2.96 7.74
N LEU A 81 -7.56 -3.12 8.60
CA LEU A 81 -7.36 -4.34 9.39
C LEU A 81 -8.44 -4.54 10.45
N SER A 82 -8.93 -3.46 11.06
CA SER A 82 -10.01 -3.48 12.05
C SER A 82 -11.36 -3.79 11.40
N GLU A 83 -11.60 -3.31 10.18
CA GLU A 83 -12.78 -3.65 9.37
C GLU A 83 -12.83 -5.14 8.97
N HIS A 84 -11.67 -5.82 8.94
CA HIS A 84 -11.55 -7.25 8.60
C HIS A 84 -11.22 -8.15 9.82
N ALA A 85 -11.17 -7.59 11.02
CA ALA A 85 -10.96 -8.38 12.23
C ALA A 85 -12.27 -9.11 12.59
N PRO A 86 -12.29 -10.46 12.68
CA PRO A 86 -13.46 -11.16 13.16
C PRO A 86 -13.71 -10.76 14.60
N GLU A 87 -14.90 -10.21 14.86
CA GLU A 87 -15.29 -9.64 16.15
C GLU A 87 -15.11 -10.65 17.29
N SER A 88 -13.99 -10.51 18.02
CA SER A 88 -13.75 -11.26 19.24
C SER A 88 -14.64 -10.70 20.34
N ARG A 89 -15.82 -11.32 20.45
CA ARG A 89 -16.84 -11.29 21.50
C ARG A 89 -16.38 -10.66 22.85
N PRO A 90 -17.03 -9.61 23.38
CA PRO A 90 -16.66 -9.02 24.66
C PRO A 90 -16.92 -9.98 25.83
N LYS A 91 -15.93 -10.12 26.73
CA LYS A 91 -16.03 -10.89 27.98
C LYS A 91 -17.10 -10.28 28.91
N PRO A 92 -17.98 -11.10 29.52
CA PRO A 92 -19.02 -10.59 30.42
C PRO A 92 -18.42 -10.08 31.75
N LYS A 93 -18.76 -8.85 32.13
CA LYS A 93 -18.45 -8.27 33.45
C LYS A 93 -19.32 -8.92 34.53
N PRO A 94 -18.78 -9.32 35.69
CA PRO A 94 -19.58 -9.86 36.79
C PRO A 94 -20.45 -8.74 37.40
N LYS A 95 -21.76 -9.00 37.50
CA LYS A 95 -22.74 -8.10 38.13
C LYS A 95 -22.52 -8.09 39.65
N ALA A 96 -22.13 -6.94 40.21
CA ALA A 96 -22.20 -6.70 41.65
C ALA A 96 -23.67 -6.78 42.11
N ARG A 97 -23.95 -7.72 43.02
CA ARG A 97 -25.28 -7.96 43.58
C ARG A 97 -25.54 -6.96 44.72
N SER A 98 -26.43 -6.01 44.49
CA SER A 98 -27.00 -5.14 45.51
C SER A 98 -27.96 -5.90 46.43
N ARG A 99 -27.78 -5.81 47.75
CA ARG A 99 -28.82 -5.97 48.79
C ARG A 99 -28.37 -5.10 49.99
N ALA A 100 -28.99 -3.97 50.30
CA ALA A 100 -30.34 -3.69 50.83
C ALA A 100 -30.23 -3.30 52.32
N LYS A 101 -30.63 -2.07 52.65
CA LYS A 101 -30.81 -1.53 54.00
C LYS A 101 -31.99 -2.21 54.72
N ALA A 102 -31.82 -2.55 55.99
CA ALA A 102 -32.77 -2.35 57.10
C ALA A 102 -32.04 -2.69 58.41
#